data_AF-A0A2E7QV42-F1
#
_entry.id   AF-A0A2E7QV42-F1
#
_cell.length_a   1.000
_cell.length_b   1.000
_cell.length_c   1.000
_cell.angle_alpha   90.00
_cell.angle_beta   90.00
_cell.angle_gamma   90.00
#
_symmetry.space_group_name_H-M   'P 1'
#
loop_
_entity.id
_entity.type
_entity.pdbx_description
1 polymer ?
#
loop_
_entity_poly.entity_id
_entity_poly.type
_entity_poly.pdbx_seq_one_letter_code
_entity_poly.pdbx_strand_id
1 'polypeptide(L)'
;LEICAAVKDAAPDIHIHAFSPLEIAQGARTLNLTIKDFLSRLKDAGLSTLPGTAAEILDDDIGATLCPDKINTNEWLSIIETAHDLGLRTTATIMYGHIEQPVHWARHLVRVRALQERTGGFTEFVPLPFVHMAAPIYLKGFARRGPTFRETILMHAIARIVLHPVINNIQASWVKVGQQGINACLNAGVNDLGGTLMNESISRAAGTVHGQEWAPQEIEQIIRAAGRRPAQRTTLYKKVKSERKRVSYNAKALVAIA
;
A
#
# COMPACT_ATOMS: atom_id res chain seq x y z
N LEU A 1 -20.40 2.21 5.03
CA LEU A 1 -21.34 1.72 3.99
C LEU A 1 -21.83 2.89 3.13
N GLU A 2 -22.52 3.86 3.71
CA GLU A 2 -23.08 5.02 2.98
C GLU A 2 -22.05 5.80 2.16
N ILE A 3 -20.83 5.97 2.67
CA ILE A 3 -19.77 6.67 1.93
C ILE A 3 -19.42 5.99 0.60
N CYS A 4 -19.46 4.66 0.52
CA CYS A 4 -19.23 3.95 -0.74
C CYS A 4 -20.37 4.21 -1.73
N ALA A 5 -21.61 4.14 -1.24
CA ALA A 5 -22.80 4.41 -2.04
C ALA A 5 -22.80 5.85 -2.58
N ALA A 6 -22.49 6.83 -1.72
CA ALA A 6 -22.40 8.24 -2.12
C ALA A 6 -21.31 8.48 -3.17
N VAL A 7 -20.14 7.85 -3.01
CA VAL A 7 -19.05 7.92 -4.01
C VAL A 7 -19.49 7.30 -5.34
N LYS A 8 -20.20 6.18 -5.32
CA LYS A 8 -20.72 5.53 -6.54
C LYS A 8 -21.85 6.32 -7.20
N ASP A 9 -22.69 6.99 -6.43
CA ASP A 9 -23.73 7.87 -6.97
C ASP A 9 -23.11 9.06 -7.71
N ALA A 10 -22.11 9.71 -7.09
CA ALA A 10 -21.42 10.85 -7.69
C ALA A 10 -20.47 10.47 -8.85
N ALA A 11 -19.84 9.29 -8.79
CA ALA A 11 -18.88 8.82 -9.78
C ALA A 11 -18.98 7.29 -9.97
N PRO A 12 -19.93 6.80 -10.78
CA PRO A 12 -20.22 5.36 -10.90
C PRO A 12 -19.02 4.48 -11.27
N ASP A 13 -18.18 5.00 -12.18
CA ASP A 13 -17.01 4.29 -12.71
C ASP A 13 -15.78 4.35 -11.81
N ILE A 14 -15.81 5.07 -10.69
CA ILE A 14 -14.62 5.23 -9.83
C ILE A 14 -14.28 3.92 -9.12
N HIS A 15 -13.00 3.56 -9.12
CA HIS A 15 -12.50 2.40 -8.38
C HIS A 15 -12.34 2.78 -6.90
N ILE A 16 -13.07 2.14 -6.00
CA ILE A 16 -12.98 2.41 -4.56
C ILE A 16 -11.97 1.45 -3.95
N HIS A 17 -10.77 1.96 -3.68
CA HIS A 17 -9.74 1.27 -2.91
C HIS A 17 -9.69 1.87 -1.49
N ALA A 18 -10.35 1.22 -0.53
CA ALA A 18 -10.60 1.82 0.78
C ALA A 18 -10.69 0.79 1.90
N PHE A 19 -10.55 1.30 3.13
CA PHE A 19 -10.64 0.59 4.41
C PHE A 19 -9.53 -0.44 4.64
N SER A 20 -8.63 -0.10 5.54
CA SER A 20 -7.66 -1.02 6.12
C SER A 20 -8.35 -2.16 6.88
N PRO A 21 -7.68 -3.31 7.08
CA PRO A 21 -8.20 -4.40 7.90
C PRO A 21 -8.60 -3.97 9.32
N LEU A 22 -7.90 -3.00 9.92
CA LEU A 22 -8.28 -2.42 11.20
C LEU A 22 -9.66 -1.74 11.14
N GLU A 23 -9.90 -0.93 10.11
CA GLU A 23 -11.19 -0.27 9.90
C GLU A 23 -12.30 -1.27 9.57
N ILE A 24 -11.98 -2.36 8.85
CA ILE A 24 -12.92 -3.46 8.63
C ILE A 24 -13.32 -4.12 9.95
N ALA A 25 -12.35 -4.43 10.81
CA ALA A 25 -12.61 -5.03 12.13
C ALA A 25 -13.44 -4.11 13.01
N GLN A 26 -13.06 -2.83 13.09
CA GLN A 26 -13.79 -1.83 13.87
C GLN A 26 -15.20 -1.61 13.34
N GLY A 27 -15.38 -1.50 12.03
CA GLY A 27 -16.67 -1.31 11.38
C GLY A 27 -17.62 -2.49 11.61
N ALA A 28 -17.13 -3.73 11.44
CA ALA A 28 -17.89 -4.93 11.74
C ALA A 28 -18.32 -4.99 13.21
N ARG A 29 -17.39 -4.72 14.14
CA ARG A 29 -17.69 -4.66 15.59
C ARG A 29 -18.74 -3.61 15.92
N THR A 30 -18.61 -2.41 15.36
CA THR A 30 -19.50 -1.27 15.62
C THR A 30 -20.94 -1.57 15.19
N LEU A 31 -21.10 -2.30 14.09
CA LEU A 31 -22.41 -2.68 13.55
C LEU A 31 -22.90 -4.04 14.05
N ASN A 32 -22.15 -4.68 14.95
CA ASN A 32 -22.42 -6.04 15.44
C ASN A 32 -22.61 -7.07 14.30
N LEU A 33 -21.70 -7.03 13.32
CA LEU A 33 -21.67 -7.91 12.16
C LEU A 33 -20.44 -8.81 12.19
N THR A 34 -20.52 -9.95 11.50
CA THR A 34 -19.31 -10.72 11.18
C THR A 34 -18.45 -9.96 10.16
N ILE A 35 -17.15 -10.24 10.11
CA ILE A 35 -16.25 -9.67 9.10
C ILE A 35 -16.76 -9.96 7.68
N LYS A 36 -17.24 -11.19 7.45
CA LYS A 36 -17.79 -11.62 6.15
C LYS A 36 -19.02 -10.79 5.77
N ASP A 37 -19.98 -10.62 6.68
CA ASP A 37 -21.19 -9.85 6.39
C ASP A 37 -20.87 -8.37 6.14
N PHE A 38 -19.97 -7.79 6.94
CA PHE A 38 -19.59 -6.40 6.76
C PHE A 38 -18.86 -6.17 5.42
N LEU A 39 -17.91 -7.04 5.06
CA LEU A 39 -17.25 -7.00 3.76
C LEU A 39 -18.21 -7.22 2.60
N SER A 40 -19.17 -8.14 2.72
CA SER A 40 -20.20 -8.34 1.70
C SER A 40 -21.01 -7.07 1.49
N ARG A 41 -21.48 -6.43 2.57
CA ARG A 41 -22.22 -5.16 2.47
C ARG A 41 -21.38 -4.03 1.87
N LEU A 42 -20.08 -3.96 2.19
CA LEU A 42 -19.19 -2.98 1.58
C LEU A 42 -19.01 -3.22 0.08
N LYS A 43 -18.85 -4.48 -0.33
CA LYS A 43 -18.78 -4.89 -1.75
C LYS A 43 -20.07 -4.50 -2.47
N ASP A 44 -21.23 -4.80 -1.91
CA ASP A 44 -22.54 -4.46 -2.48
C ASP A 44 -22.73 -2.93 -2.58
N ALA A 45 -22.18 -2.18 -1.62
CA ALA A 45 -22.16 -0.72 -1.65
C ALA A 45 -21.12 -0.12 -2.63
N GLY A 46 -20.34 -0.95 -3.33
CA GLY A 46 -19.42 -0.53 -4.39
C GLY A 46 -17.93 -0.54 -4.05
N LEU A 47 -17.52 -1.07 -2.89
CA LEU A 47 -16.10 -1.28 -2.57
C LEU A 47 -15.45 -2.19 -3.62
N SER A 48 -14.32 -1.75 -4.18
CA SER A 48 -13.66 -2.46 -5.29
C SER A 48 -12.46 -3.28 -4.83
N THR A 49 -11.58 -2.73 -3.97
CA THR A 49 -10.43 -3.42 -3.37
C THR A 49 -10.09 -2.84 -2.00
N LEU A 50 -9.27 -3.55 -1.20
CA LEU A 50 -8.84 -3.08 0.12
C LEU A 50 -7.32 -2.83 0.17
N PRO A 51 -6.84 -1.75 0.82
CA PRO A 51 -5.44 -1.60 1.15
C PRO A 51 -5.06 -2.58 2.27
N GLY A 52 -3.96 -3.32 2.13
CA GLY A 52 -3.42 -4.17 3.20
C GLY A 52 -2.57 -3.43 4.22
N THR A 53 -2.97 -2.21 4.57
CA THR A 53 -2.32 -1.41 5.62
C THR A 53 -2.67 -1.95 7.01
N ALA A 54 -2.22 -1.26 8.07
CA ALA A 54 -2.40 -1.65 9.47
C ALA A 54 -1.73 -2.97 9.89
N ALA A 55 -1.02 -3.65 8.99
CA ALA A 55 -0.15 -4.77 9.34
C ALA A 55 1.09 -4.30 10.11
N GLU A 56 1.66 -3.15 9.73
CA GLU A 56 3.01 -2.69 10.10
C GLU A 56 4.05 -3.82 9.90
N ILE A 57 4.22 -4.66 10.91
CA ILE A 57 4.87 -5.96 10.87
C ILE A 57 3.87 -7.01 11.36
N LEU A 58 3.60 -8.03 10.56
CA LEU A 58 2.88 -9.24 10.96
C LEU A 58 3.78 -10.06 11.89
N ASP A 59 3.97 -9.59 13.12
CA ASP A 59 4.67 -10.22 14.24
C ASP A 59 4.16 -9.60 15.55
N ASP A 60 3.52 -10.40 16.39
CA ASP A 60 2.75 -9.88 17.53
C ASP A 60 3.65 -9.25 18.62
N ASP A 61 4.92 -9.63 18.72
CA ASP A 61 5.87 -9.01 19.65
C ASP A 61 6.17 -7.56 19.24
N ILE A 62 6.30 -7.31 17.94
CA ILE A 62 6.44 -5.97 17.37
C ILE A 62 5.13 -5.20 17.50
N GLY A 63 3.99 -5.85 17.22
CA GLY A 63 2.66 -5.27 17.35
C GLY A 63 2.37 -4.77 18.76
N ALA A 64 2.66 -5.58 19.78
CA ALA A 64 2.47 -5.23 21.20
C ALA A 64 3.27 -3.98 21.61
N THR A 65 4.43 -3.75 20.98
CA THR A 65 5.27 -2.58 21.26
C THR A 65 4.83 -1.35 20.46
N LEU A 66 4.51 -1.54 19.18
CA LEU A 66 4.25 -0.44 18.25
C LEU A 66 2.81 0.10 18.38
N CYS A 67 1.84 -0.79 18.49
CA CYS A 67 0.41 -0.50 18.39
C CYS A 67 -0.43 -1.56 19.16
N PRO A 68 -0.36 -1.59 20.50
CA PRO A 68 -1.01 -2.65 21.30
C PRO A 68 -2.54 -2.71 21.15
N ASP A 69 -3.18 -1.59 20.77
CA ASP A 69 -4.64 -1.50 20.61
C ASP A 69 -5.14 -1.87 19.20
N LYS A 70 -4.24 -2.23 18.28
CA LYS A 70 -4.59 -2.66 16.92
C LYS A 70 -4.88 -4.16 16.88
N ILE A 71 -5.46 -4.60 15.76
CA ILE A 71 -5.64 -6.02 15.43
C ILE A 71 -4.28 -6.76 15.41
N ASN A 72 -4.28 -8.02 15.84
CA ASN A 72 -3.08 -8.87 15.82
C ASN A 72 -2.85 -9.51 14.44
N THR A 73 -1.74 -10.25 14.31
CA THR A 73 -1.34 -10.90 13.05
C THR A 73 -2.42 -11.84 12.51
N ASN A 74 -3.04 -12.66 13.36
CA ASN A 74 -4.04 -13.64 12.93
C ASN A 74 -5.35 -12.97 12.51
N GLU A 75 -5.78 -11.92 13.23
CA GLU A 75 -6.94 -11.11 12.85
C GLU A 75 -6.72 -10.46 11.48
N TRP A 76 -5.55 -9.86 11.25
CA TRP A 76 -5.22 -9.27 9.95
C TRP A 76 -5.28 -10.31 8.83
N LEU A 77 -4.62 -11.47 9.01
CA LEU A 77 -4.61 -12.55 8.02
C LEU A 77 -6.03 -13.07 7.74
N SER A 78 -6.86 -13.25 8.77
CA SER A 78 -8.24 -13.74 8.65
C SER A 78 -9.13 -12.76 7.89
N ILE A 79 -8.99 -11.45 8.13
CA ILE A 79 -9.76 -10.42 7.43
C ILE A 79 -9.40 -10.40 5.94
N ILE A 80 -8.11 -10.48 5.62
CA ILE A 80 -7.64 -10.50 4.23
C ILE A 80 -8.08 -11.79 3.52
N GLU A 81 -7.96 -12.94 4.17
CA GLU A 81 -8.46 -14.22 3.65
C GLU A 81 -9.97 -14.15 3.36
N THR A 82 -10.76 -13.61 4.31
CA THR A 82 -12.20 -13.42 4.13
C THR A 82 -12.52 -12.48 2.96
N ALA A 83 -11.75 -11.40 2.78
CA ALA A 83 -11.92 -10.50 1.64
C ALA A 83 -11.63 -11.23 0.31
N HIS A 84 -10.57 -12.04 0.26
CA HIS A 84 -10.22 -12.83 -0.91
C HIS A 84 -11.28 -13.88 -1.25
N ASP A 85 -11.83 -14.58 -0.25
CA ASP A 85 -12.92 -15.55 -0.40
C ASP A 85 -14.20 -14.91 -0.96
N LEU A 86 -14.43 -13.64 -0.64
CA LEU A 86 -15.52 -12.84 -1.21
C LEU A 86 -15.19 -12.27 -2.60
N GLY A 87 -14.02 -12.58 -3.16
CA GLY A 87 -13.56 -12.14 -4.47
C GLY A 87 -13.03 -10.70 -4.51
N LEU A 88 -12.82 -10.05 -3.35
CA LEU A 88 -12.16 -8.75 -3.28
C LEU A 88 -10.65 -8.95 -3.39
N ARG A 89 -9.98 -8.07 -4.13
CA ARG A 89 -8.51 -8.05 -4.18
C ARG A 89 -7.98 -7.09 -3.13
N THR A 90 -6.79 -7.37 -2.63
CA THR A 90 -6.11 -6.52 -1.64
C THR A 90 -4.66 -6.25 -2.01
N THR A 91 -4.04 -5.29 -1.34
CA THR A 91 -2.59 -5.14 -1.34
C THR A 91 -2.02 -5.77 -0.08
N ALA A 92 -0.72 -6.03 -0.02
CA ALA A 92 -0.01 -6.35 1.20
C ALA A 92 1.03 -5.26 1.47
N THR A 93 1.12 -4.75 2.69
CA THR A 93 2.08 -3.69 3.04
C THR A 93 2.97 -4.11 4.20
N ILE A 94 4.19 -3.56 4.24
CA ILE A 94 5.09 -3.69 5.38
C ILE A 94 5.64 -2.31 5.75
N MET A 95 5.52 -1.92 7.02
CA MET A 95 6.23 -0.75 7.53
C MET A 95 7.56 -1.21 8.12
N TYR A 96 8.66 -0.56 7.73
CA TYR A 96 10.01 -1.02 8.11
C TYR A 96 10.98 0.12 8.38
N GLY A 97 12.05 -0.18 9.11
CA GLY A 97 13.06 0.75 9.59
C GLY A 97 12.73 1.40 10.93
N HIS A 98 11.85 0.79 11.75
CA HIS A 98 11.49 1.27 13.08
C HIS A 98 12.20 0.48 14.19
N ILE A 99 11.49 -0.41 14.89
CA ILE A 99 12.00 -1.21 16.02
C ILE A 99 12.34 -2.67 15.67
N GLU A 100 12.00 -3.08 14.45
CA GLU A 100 12.04 -4.46 14.03
C GLU A 100 13.44 -4.91 13.60
N GLN A 101 13.59 -6.20 13.34
CA GLN A 101 14.84 -6.87 13.00
C GLN A 101 14.62 -7.70 11.73
N PRO A 102 15.68 -8.12 11.01
CA PRO A 102 15.54 -8.91 9.78
C PRO A 102 14.69 -10.19 9.94
N VAL A 103 14.70 -10.82 11.13
CA VAL A 103 13.84 -11.99 11.42
C VAL A 103 12.35 -11.64 11.34
N HIS A 104 11.96 -10.44 11.77
CA HIS A 104 10.57 -9.97 11.71
C HIS A 104 10.15 -9.69 10.26
N TRP A 105 11.06 -9.18 9.42
CA TRP A 105 10.82 -9.04 7.97
C TRP A 105 10.60 -10.40 7.31
N ALA A 106 11.46 -11.38 7.63
CA ALA A 106 11.35 -12.73 7.08
C ALA A 106 10.01 -13.37 7.47
N ARG A 107 9.60 -13.30 8.74
CA ARG A 107 8.30 -13.80 9.21
C ARG A 107 7.13 -13.12 8.49
N HIS A 108 7.17 -11.80 8.35
CA HIS A 108 6.14 -11.06 7.63
C HIS A 108 6.01 -11.56 6.18
N LEU A 109 7.12 -11.61 5.44
CA LEU A 109 7.13 -12.02 4.02
C LEU A 109 6.65 -13.46 3.84
N VAL A 110 7.05 -14.37 4.74
CA VAL A 110 6.59 -15.78 4.71
C VAL A 110 5.08 -15.87 4.98
N ARG A 111 4.54 -15.10 5.93
CA ARG A 111 3.10 -15.06 6.22
C ARG A 111 2.29 -14.53 5.02
N VAL A 112 2.75 -13.43 4.41
CA VAL A 112 2.14 -12.86 3.19
C VAL A 112 2.17 -13.87 2.04
N ARG A 113 3.33 -14.50 1.80
CA ARG A 113 3.49 -15.54 0.76
C ARG A 113 2.53 -16.70 0.98
N ALA A 114 2.48 -17.24 2.20
CA ALA A 114 1.63 -18.38 2.53
C ALA A 114 0.14 -18.06 2.33
N LEU A 115 -0.31 -16.85 2.68
CA LEU A 115 -1.70 -16.44 2.41
C LEU A 115 -1.95 -16.28 0.90
N GLN A 116 -0.99 -15.72 0.16
CA GLN A 116 -1.10 -15.59 -1.30
C GLN A 116 -1.20 -16.94 -2.00
N GLU A 117 -0.39 -17.92 -1.58
CA GLU A 117 -0.40 -19.27 -2.15
C GLU A 117 -1.76 -19.96 -1.97
N ARG A 118 -2.48 -19.67 -0.87
CA ARG A 118 -3.84 -20.18 -0.64
C ARG A 118 -4.91 -19.43 -1.43
N THR A 119 -4.86 -18.10 -1.44
CA THR A 119 -6.00 -17.26 -1.84
C THR A 119 -5.81 -16.53 -3.18
N GLY A 120 -4.56 -16.29 -3.60
CA GLY A 120 -4.22 -15.55 -4.81
C GLY A 120 -4.69 -14.08 -4.85
N GLY A 121 -5.19 -13.56 -3.74
CA GLY A 121 -5.98 -12.33 -3.65
C GLY A 121 -5.18 -11.03 -3.48
N PHE A 122 -3.86 -11.10 -3.27
CA PHE A 122 -3.00 -9.92 -3.33
C PHE A 122 -2.71 -9.51 -4.78
N THR A 123 -2.75 -8.20 -5.06
CA THR A 123 -2.35 -7.61 -6.34
C THR A 123 -0.91 -7.12 -6.34
N GLU A 124 -0.40 -6.67 -5.20
CA GLU A 124 0.96 -6.17 -5.01
C GLU A 124 1.42 -6.22 -3.56
N PHE A 125 2.75 -6.16 -3.39
CA PHE A 125 3.41 -5.90 -2.12
C PHE A 125 4.02 -4.50 -2.11
N VAL A 126 3.80 -3.77 -1.03
CA VAL A 126 4.18 -2.36 -0.88
C VAL A 126 5.03 -2.15 0.38
N PRO A 127 6.36 -2.10 0.25
CA PRO A 127 7.23 -1.63 1.32
C PRO A 127 7.04 -0.14 1.61
N LEU A 128 6.89 0.19 2.89
CA LEU A 128 6.68 1.54 3.39
C LEU A 128 7.77 1.90 4.41
N PRO A 129 8.78 2.70 4.02
CA PRO A 129 9.76 3.22 4.98
C PRO A 129 9.08 3.97 6.12
N PHE A 130 9.48 3.67 7.35
CA PHE A 130 9.03 4.40 8.53
C PHE A 130 9.47 5.87 8.47
N VAL A 131 8.51 6.79 8.65
CA VAL A 131 8.74 8.23 8.70
C VAL A 131 8.53 8.69 10.14
N HIS A 132 9.60 9.17 10.76
CA HIS A 132 9.68 9.33 12.21
C HIS A 132 9.20 10.69 12.74
N MET A 133 9.14 11.73 11.90
CA MET A 133 9.02 13.14 12.33
C MET A 133 7.80 13.41 13.22
N ALA A 134 6.67 12.77 12.93
CA ALA A 134 5.43 12.90 13.71
C ALA A 134 5.05 11.61 14.48
N ALA A 135 5.93 10.60 14.50
CA ALA A 135 5.59 9.28 15.04
C ALA A 135 5.80 9.24 16.57
N PRO A 136 4.75 8.99 17.39
CA PRO A 136 4.87 9.03 18.85
C PRO A 136 5.93 8.08 19.43
N ILE A 137 6.10 6.89 18.83
CA ILE A 137 7.11 5.92 19.28
C ILE A 137 8.54 6.43 19.10
N TYR A 138 8.80 7.18 18.04
CA TYR A 138 10.10 7.81 17.82
C TYR A 138 10.31 8.99 18.78
N LEU A 139 9.30 9.84 18.95
CA LEU A 139 9.37 10.99 19.85
C LEU A 139 9.61 10.59 21.31
N LYS A 140 9.17 9.39 21.70
CA LYS A 140 9.45 8.80 23.01
C LYS A 140 10.80 8.07 23.11
N GLY A 141 11.60 8.04 22.04
CA GLY A 141 12.93 7.45 22.02
C GLY A 141 12.96 5.93 21.81
N PHE A 142 11.83 5.31 21.44
CA PHE A 142 11.72 3.85 21.33
C PHE A 142 11.89 3.31 19.91
N ALA A 143 12.06 4.17 18.89
CA ALA A 143 12.22 3.75 17.51
C ALA A 143 13.38 4.44 16.79
N ARG A 144 13.85 3.84 15.70
CA ARG A 144 14.80 4.44 14.77
C ARG A 144 14.15 5.57 13.95
N ARG A 145 14.97 6.37 13.26
CA ARG A 145 14.52 7.41 12.31
C ARG A 145 13.94 6.87 11.00
N GLY A 146 13.95 5.56 10.79
CA GLY A 146 13.66 4.94 9.50
C GLY A 146 14.80 4.04 9.02
N PRO A 147 14.60 3.41 7.85
CA PRO A 147 15.60 2.54 7.25
C PRO A 147 16.73 3.36 6.63
N THR A 148 17.94 2.80 6.62
CA THR A 148 19.01 3.27 5.76
C THR A 148 18.66 3.07 4.29
N PHE A 149 19.36 3.76 3.39
CA PHE A 149 19.21 3.56 1.95
C PHE A 149 19.46 2.09 1.54
N ARG A 150 20.48 1.46 2.14
CA ARG A 150 20.79 0.05 1.91
C ARG A 150 19.66 -0.88 2.35
N GLU A 151 19.09 -0.67 3.53
CA GLU A 151 17.93 -1.45 4.02
C GLU A 151 16.72 -1.28 3.11
N THR A 152 16.49 -0.08 2.55
CA THR A 152 15.42 0.14 1.58
C THR A 152 15.62 -0.69 0.31
N ILE A 153 16.82 -0.72 -0.26
CA ILE A 153 17.11 -1.57 -1.42
C ILE A 153 16.94 -3.06 -1.08
N LEU A 154 17.46 -3.49 0.07
CA LEU A 154 17.36 -4.88 0.51
C LEU A 154 15.92 -5.34 0.73
N MET A 155 15.08 -4.51 1.35
CA MET A 155 13.66 -4.83 1.55
C MET A 155 12.98 -5.15 0.21
N HIS A 156 13.17 -4.30 -0.81
CA HIS A 156 12.56 -4.52 -2.13
C HIS A 156 13.16 -5.75 -2.86
N ALA A 157 14.49 -5.92 -2.82
CA ALA A 157 15.16 -7.06 -3.44
C ALA A 157 14.74 -8.39 -2.82
N ILE A 158 14.72 -8.47 -1.50
CA ILE A 158 14.31 -9.67 -0.77
C ILE A 158 12.83 -9.95 -0.99
N ALA A 159 11.96 -8.92 -0.95
CA ALA A 159 10.54 -9.09 -1.25
C ALA A 159 10.34 -9.67 -2.66
N ARG A 160 11.09 -9.20 -3.68
CA ARG A 160 11.05 -9.79 -5.02
C ARG A 160 11.43 -11.27 -5.01
N ILE A 161 12.52 -11.64 -4.36
CA ILE A 161 13.00 -13.03 -4.33
C ILE A 161 12.00 -13.93 -3.60
N VAL A 162 11.53 -13.51 -2.43
CA VAL A 162 10.65 -14.32 -1.58
C VAL A 162 9.25 -14.42 -2.15
N LEU A 163 8.71 -13.37 -2.76
CA LEU A 163 7.32 -13.35 -3.23
C LEU A 163 7.15 -13.79 -4.68
N HIS A 164 8.23 -13.96 -5.45
CA HIS A 164 8.15 -14.53 -6.79
C HIS A 164 7.91 -16.05 -6.74
N PRO A 165 7.05 -16.63 -7.61
CA PRO A 165 6.20 -15.97 -8.62
C PRO A 165 4.78 -15.60 -8.12
N VAL A 166 4.49 -15.74 -6.83
CA VAL A 166 3.12 -15.70 -6.31
C VAL A 166 2.55 -14.28 -6.18
N ILE A 167 3.38 -13.26 -5.94
CA ILE A 167 3.03 -11.84 -6.07
C ILE A 167 3.94 -11.21 -7.12
N ASN A 168 3.34 -10.80 -8.24
CA ASN A 168 4.10 -10.31 -9.38
C ASN A 168 4.58 -8.87 -9.20
N ASN A 169 3.84 -8.06 -8.45
CA ASN A 169 4.07 -6.63 -8.35
C ASN A 169 4.68 -6.24 -7.02
N ILE A 170 5.85 -5.61 -7.07
CA ILE A 170 6.49 -4.96 -5.93
C ILE A 170 6.48 -3.46 -6.22
N GLN A 171 5.83 -2.69 -5.37
CA GLN A 171 5.68 -1.25 -5.52
C GLN A 171 6.76 -0.50 -4.73
N ALA A 172 7.35 0.56 -5.30
CA ALA A 172 8.11 1.55 -4.55
C ALA A 172 7.32 2.86 -4.45
N SER A 173 7.02 3.29 -3.23
CA SER A 173 6.31 4.55 -2.98
C SER A 173 7.26 5.74 -3.13
N TRP A 174 7.20 6.45 -4.26
CA TRP A 174 8.10 7.56 -4.58
C TRP A 174 8.06 8.71 -3.56
N VAL A 175 6.90 8.98 -2.94
CA VAL A 175 6.79 9.98 -1.85
C VAL A 175 7.59 9.61 -0.60
N LYS A 176 7.92 8.32 -0.43
CA LYS A 176 8.71 7.84 0.71
C LYS A 176 10.20 7.71 0.37
N VAL A 177 10.53 7.23 -0.82
CA VAL A 177 11.92 6.91 -1.20
C VAL A 177 12.60 7.96 -2.09
N GLY A 178 11.83 8.92 -2.63
CA GLY A 178 12.31 9.92 -3.57
C GLY A 178 12.76 9.34 -4.91
N GLN A 179 13.05 10.20 -5.89
CA GLN A 179 13.44 9.76 -7.24
C GLN A 179 14.74 8.94 -7.26
N GLN A 180 15.72 9.30 -6.40
CA GLN A 180 16.96 8.53 -6.26
C GLN A 180 16.69 7.11 -5.75
N GLY A 181 15.80 6.96 -4.76
CA GLY A 181 15.37 5.65 -4.26
C GLY A 181 14.64 4.85 -5.32
N ILE A 182 13.79 5.48 -6.13
CA ILE A 182 13.09 4.82 -7.25
C ILE A 182 14.08 4.22 -8.25
N ASN A 183 15.10 4.99 -8.67
CA ASN A 183 16.13 4.49 -9.58
C ASN A 183 16.85 3.26 -9.04
N ALA A 184 17.21 3.26 -7.76
CA ALA A 184 17.82 2.09 -7.14
C ALA A 184 16.85 0.92 -7.03
N CYS A 185 15.60 1.18 -6.64
CA CYS A 185 14.58 0.15 -6.47
C CYS A 185 14.18 -0.55 -7.78
N LEU A 186 14.16 0.17 -8.92
CA LEU A 186 13.94 -0.42 -10.26
C LEU A 186 15.00 -1.46 -10.64
N ASN A 187 16.21 -1.34 -10.09
CA ASN A 187 17.29 -2.31 -10.21
C ASN A 187 17.24 -3.41 -9.14
N ALA A 188 16.37 -3.27 -8.15
CA ALA A 188 16.18 -4.18 -7.02
C ALA A 188 14.88 -5.00 -7.11
N GLY A 189 14.30 -5.14 -8.30
CA GLY A 189 13.12 -5.99 -8.54
C GLY A 189 11.76 -5.27 -8.44
N VAL A 190 11.74 -3.97 -8.22
CA VAL A 190 10.51 -3.15 -8.32
C VAL A 190 10.06 -3.04 -9.77
N ASN A 191 8.76 -3.19 -9.98
CA ASN A 191 8.13 -3.07 -11.30
C ASN A 191 6.92 -2.14 -11.27
N ASP A 192 6.71 -1.44 -10.16
CA ASP A 192 5.57 -0.56 -9.94
C ASP A 192 6.00 0.66 -9.12
N LEU A 193 5.68 1.85 -9.60
CA LEU A 193 6.05 3.11 -8.97
C LEU A 193 4.87 3.79 -8.27
N GLY A 194 3.74 3.09 -8.17
CA GLY A 194 2.50 3.62 -7.64
C GLY A 194 1.79 4.55 -8.61
N GLY A 195 0.96 5.44 -8.06
CA GLY A 195 0.20 6.42 -8.83
C GLY A 195 0.78 7.83 -8.77
N THR A 196 0.32 8.67 -9.70
CA THR A 196 0.46 10.12 -9.62
C THR A 196 -0.48 10.62 -8.52
N LEU A 197 0.09 11.12 -7.43
CA LEU A 197 -0.69 11.66 -6.32
C LEU A 197 -1.07 13.11 -6.63
N MET A 198 -2.29 13.47 -6.29
CA MET A 198 -2.79 14.84 -6.35
C MET A 198 -3.07 15.27 -4.91
N ASN A 199 -2.36 16.29 -4.43
CA ASN A 199 -2.54 16.84 -3.07
C ASN A 199 -2.36 15.80 -1.94
N GLU A 200 -1.18 15.16 -1.90
CA GLU A 200 -0.84 14.22 -0.81
C GLU A 200 -0.74 14.99 0.52
N SER A 201 -1.70 14.76 1.42
CA SER A 201 -1.77 15.39 2.73
C SER A 201 -1.25 14.54 3.90
N ILE A 202 -1.25 13.21 3.78
CA ILE A 202 -0.91 12.26 4.85
C ILE A 202 0.60 12.13 5.05
N SER A 203 1.36 11.84 4.00
CA SER A 203 2.83 11.85 4.00
C SER A 203 3.35 13.25 4.29
N ARG A 204 2.67 14.31 3.82
CA ARG A 204 2.97 15.69 4.25
C ARG A 204 2.80 15.88 5.76
N ALA A 205 1.67 15.44 6.32
CA ALA A 205 1.44 15.50 7.77
C ALA A 205 2.46 14.64 8.55
N ALA A 206 2.95 13.55 7.95
CA ALA A 206 4.02 12.74 8.49
C ALA A 206 5.44 13.35 8.30
N GLY A 207 5.58 14.43 7.51
CA GLY A 207 6.83 15.17 7.32
C GLY A 207 7.67 14.79 6.10
N THR A 208 7.12 14.10 5.09
CA THR A 208 7.86 13.79 3.85
C THR A 208 8.07 15.04 2.99
N VAL A 209 9.27 15.19 2.44
CA VAL A 209 9.67 16.36 1.62
C VAL A 209 9.61 16.11 0.10
N HIS A 210 9.28 14.89 -0.33
CA HIS A 210 9.34 14.49 -1.73
C HIS A 210 8.04 14.80 -2.47
N GLY A 211 7.77 16.08 -2.71
CA GLY A 211 6.76 16.59 -3.66
C GLY A 211 5.29 16.31 -3.31
N GLN A 212 4.39 17.00 -4.01
CA GLN A 212 2.93 16.82 -3.89
C GLN A 212 2.32 16.15 -5.13
N GLU A 213 3.10 16.10 -6.21
CA GLU A 213 2.74 15.55 -7.52
C GLU A 213 4.02 15.04 -8.19
N TRP A 214 3.90 13.98 -8.98
CA TRP A 214 4.94 13.53 -9.90
C TRP A 214 4.25 13.21 -11.22
N ALA A 215 4.50 14.01 -12.25
CA ALA A 215 3.72 13.96 -13.47
C ALA A 215 3.95 12.64 -14.24
N PRO A 216 2.95 12.11 -14.97
CA PRO A 216 3.11 10.87 -15.73
C PRO A 216 4.33 10.90 -16.67
N GLN A 217 4.61 12.05 -17.30
CA GLN A 217 5.74 12.25 -18.21
C GLN A 217 7.08 12.05 -17.49
N GLU A 218 7.23 12.55 -16.27
CA GLU A 218 8.45 12.43 -15.48
C GLU A 218 8.65 11.00 -14.98
N ILE A 219 7.57 10.33 -14.58
CA ILE A 219 7.58 8.90 -14.24
C ILE A 219 8.00 8.06 -15.46
N GLU A 220 7.51 8.37 -16.67
CA GLU A 220 7.96 7.65 -17.86
C GLU A 220 9.44 7.88 -18.17
N GLN A 221 9.93 9.11 -18.02
CA GLN A 221 11.33 9.44 -18.26
C GLN A 221 12.26 8.63 -17.35
N ILE A 222 11.96 8.54 -16.05
CA ILE A 222 12.80 7.77 -15.11
C ILE A 222 12.76 6.26 -15.41
N ILE A 223 11.60 5.72 -15.79
CA ILE A 223 11.47 4.31 -16.18
C ILE A 223 12.30 4.03 -17.44
N ARG A 224 12.23 4.89 -18.46
CA ARG A 224 13.00 4.75 -19.70
C ARG A 224 14.50 4.90 -19.47
N ALA A 225 14.92 5.85 -18.63
CA ALA A 225 16.31 6.05 -18.24
C ALA A 225 16.89 4.82 -17.53
N ALA A 226 16.06 4.08 -16.79
CA ALA A 226 16.42 2.79 -16.18
C ALA A 226 16.39 1.59 -17.17
N GLY A 227 16.22 1.83 -18.47
CA GLY A 227 16.16 0.78 -19.50
C GLY A 227 14.89 -0.08 -19.45
N ARG A 228 13.81 0.41 -18.83
CA ARG A 228 12.53 -0.30 -18.67
C ARG A 228 11.46 0.26 -19.60
N ARG A 229 10.35 -0.47 -19.76
CA ARG A 229 9.19 -0.04 -20.56
C ARG A 229 8.09 0.51 -19.64
N PRO A 230 7.74 1.80 -19.72
CA PRO A 230 6.66 2.35 -18.91
C PRO A 230 5.30 1.81 -19.35
N ALA A 231 4.42 1.56 -18.38
CA ALA A 231 3.06 1.12 -18.62
C ALA A 231 2.11 1.73 -17.58
N GLN A 232 1.15 2.53 -18.03
CA GLN A 232 0.04 2.95 -17.18
C GLN A 232 -0.92 1.77 -16.93
N ARG A 233 -1.33 1.60 -15.68
CA ARG A 233 -2.16 0.49 -15.19
C ARG A 233 -3.37 0.98 -14.42
N THR A 234 -4.42 0.16 -14.38
CA THR A 234 -5.49 0.28 -13.38
C THR A 234 -5.00 -0.27 -12.03
N THR A 235 -5.79 -0.07 -10.96
CA THR A 235 -5.53 -0.66 -9.63
C THR A 235 -5.32 -2.18 -9.71
N LEU A 236 -6.06 -2.87 -10.58
CA LEU A 236 -5.98 -4.32 -10.79
C LEU A 236 -4.94 -4.74 -11.85
N TYR A 237 -3.96 -3.89 -12.14
CA TYR A 237 -2.89 -4.13 -13.13
C TYR A 237 -3.39 -4.46 -14.55
N LYS A 238 -4.60 -4.01 -14.91
CA LYS A 238 -5.13 -4.08 -16.28
C LYS A 238 -4.71 -2.87 -17.11
N LYS A 239 -4.77 -3.02 -18.44
CA LYS A 239 -4.52 -1.93 -19.39
C LYS A 239 -5.49 -0.77 -19.16
N VAL A 240 -4.96 0.45 -19.15
CA VAL A 240 -5.75 1.69 -19.05
C VAL A 240 -6.32 2.05 -20.42
N LYS A 241 -7.58 2.50 -20.46
CA LYS A 241 -8.26 3.00 -21.67
C LYS A 241 -7.49 4.20 -22.26
N SER A 242 -7.42 4.30 -23.59
CA SER A 242 -6.67 5.37 -24.26
C SER A 242 -7.15 6.77 -23.87
N GLU A 243 -8.44 6.95 -23.65
CA GLU A 243 -9.03 8.20 -23.16
C GLU A 243 -8.45 8.60 -21.79
N ARG A 244 -8.41 7.70 -20.81
CA ARG A 244 -7.81 7.95 -19.49
C ARG A 244 -6.33 8.27 -19.57
N LYS A 245 -5.57 7.57 -20.44
CA LYS A 245 -4.16 7.90 -20.67
C LYS A 245 -4.01 9.35 -21.14
N ARG A 246 -4.78 9.75 -22.16
CA ARG A 246 -4.76 11.13 -22.68
C ARG A 246 -5.12 12.15 -21.60
N VAL A 247 -6.12 11.88 -20.76
CA VAL A 247 -6.49 12.76 -19.65
C VAL A 247 -5.32 12.93 -18.69
N SER A 248 -4.59 11.85 -18.34
CA SER A 248 -3.46 11.94 -17.41
C SER A 248 -2.33 12.85 -17.90
N TYR A 249 -1.99 12.84 -19.20
CA TYR A 249 -0.92 13.70 -19.74
C TYR A 249 -1.35 15.16 -19.91
N ASN A 250 -2.65 15.44 -19.90
CA ASN A 250 -3.21 16.78 -20.08
C ASN A 250 -3.87 17.30 -18.79
N ALA A 251 -3.49 16.74 -17.63
CA ALA A 251 -3.96 17.24 -16.34
C ALA A 251 -3.57 18.71 -16.18
N LYS A 252 -4.52 19.54 -15.72
CA LYS A 252 -4.23 20.93 -15.37
C LYS A 252 -3.35 20.94 -14.13
N ALA A 253 -2.48 21.96 -14.02
CA ALA A 253 -1.71 22.19 -12.81
C ALA A 253 -2.63 22.27 -11.58
N LEU A 254 -2.19 21.67 -10.47
CA LEU A 254 -2.90 21.76 -9.21
C LEU A 254 -3.02 23.23 -8.80
N VAL A 255 -4.26 23.66 -8.53
CA VAL A 255 -4.51 24.98 -7.95
C VAL A 255 -4.24 24.87 -6.45
N ALA A 256 -3.43 25.77 -5.90
CA ALA A 256 -3.22 25.85 -4.46
C ALA A 256 -4.58 26.07 -3.78
N ILE A 257 -4.93 25.20 -2.83
CA ILE A 257 -6.11 25.40 -2.00
C ILE A 257 -5.74 26.50 -1.00
N ALA A 258 -6.41 27.65 -1.10
CA ALA A 258 -6.26 28.79 -0.21
C ALA A 258 -6.78 28.49 1.21
#